data_AF-A0A3A4PEE7-F1
#
_entry.id   AF-A0A3A4PEE7-F1
#
_cell.length_a   1.000
_cell.length_b   1.000
_cell.length_c   1.000
_cell.angle_alpha   90.00
_cell.angle_beta   90.00
_cell.angle_gamma   90.00
#
_symmetry.space_group_name_H-M   'P 1'
#
loop_
_entity.id
_entity.type
_entity.pdbx_description
1 polymer ?
#
loop_
_entity_poly.entity_id
_entity_poly.type
_entity_poly.pdbx_seq_one_letter_code
_entity_poly.pdbx_strand_id
1 'polypeptide(L)'
;MKIDFRTLILLGCSLLVLFGAAVAEAQDKTFIGEDFDPWNVGASWNPPGEPGPDDDVLIPNNVGNRYCVIPEDYTDAACKSLTIEAGAKLILEDGSQLTLGANDAPNSSNIEGLLEVGEEGDPLSAATLTIGDDHTMYGDGGVLFVNKLSTVDYPDGEDPTLTLTHNCQGELGPTCSFMMRGGGNIEVGLVNNAIVRADLPWAGDPENPCPMYLQDQPKSGSGSWRAKGAGQLIVETSVTGSAHWRLSNPADGHAPEIHVDSCLNGLSGDVDIRAGLFRLTETFCTTGNLTWVSTDYDSTISWTSSGIYALFGVDTASSCPSCGN
;
A
#
# COMPACT_ATOMS: atom_id res chain seq x y z
N MET A 1 21.79 -76.55 -22.00
CA MET A 1 20.78 -75.83 -21.19
C MET A 1 20.40 -74.58 -21.97
N LYS A 2 19.22 -74.57 -22.59
CA LYS A 2 18.72 -73.46 -23.42
C LYS A 2 17.92 -72.53 -22.52
N ILE A 3 18.34 -71.26 -22.43
CA ILE A 3 17.57 -70.22 -21.74
C ILE A 3 16.50 -69.74 -22.73
N ASP A 4 15.23 -69.92 -22.35
CA ASP A 4 14.06 -69.58 -23.15
C ASP A 4 13.76 -68.08 -23.02
N PHE A 5 13.76 -67.38 -24.14
CA PHE A 5 13.70 -65.91 -24.24
C PHE A 5 12.27 -65.34 -24.05
N ARG A 6 11.32 -66.18 -23.62
CA ARG A 6 9.89 -65.85 -23.53
C ARG A 6 9.41 -65.50 -22.12
N THR A 7 10.27 -65.61 -21.11
CA THR A 7 9.98 -65.26 -19.71
C THR A 7 10.73 -64.00 -19.29
N LEU A 8 10.67 -62.96 -20.12
CA LEU A 8 11.10 -61.60 -19.76
C LEU A 8 10.06 -60.56 -20.20
N ILE A 9 8.78 -60.92 -20.04
CA ILE A 9 7.62 -60.04 -20.16
C ILE A 9 6.77 -60.32 -18.93
N LEU A 10 7.26 -59.96 -17.74
CA LEU A 10 6.51 -59.97 -16.47
C LEU A 10 7.39 -59.42 -15.34
N LEU A 11 7.89 -58.20 -15.51
CA LEU A 11 8.06 -57.26 -14.40
C LEU A 11 7.90 -55.84 -14.94
N GLY A 12 6.80 -55.66 -15.68
CA GLY A 12 6.19 -54.36 -15.85
C GLY A 12 5.57 -53.95 -14.52
N CYS A 13 6.40 -53.39 -13.65
CA CYS A 13 5.95 -52.47 -12.61
C CYS A 13 6.68 -51.15 -12.86
N SER A 14 6.38 -50.53 -14.01
CA SER A 14 6.38 -49.07 -14.08
C SER A 14 5.32 -48.59 -13.11
N LEU A 15 5.67 -48.55 -11.82
CA LEU A 15 4.95 -47.79 -10.82
C LEU A 15 5.18 -46.33 -11.22
N LEU A 16 4.41 -45.87 -12.20
CA LEU A 16 4.19 -44.45 -12.43
C LEU A 16 3.46 -43.99 -11.16
N VAL A 17 4.24 -43.65 -10.13
CA VAL A 17 3.75 -42.79 -9.07
C VAL A 17 3.49 -41.48 -9.78
N LEU A 18 2.26 -41.33 -10.28
CA LEU A 18 1.67 -40.03 -10.52
C LEU A 18 1.70 -39.36 -9.15
N PHE A 19 2.81 -38.66 -8.87
CA PHE A 19 2.81 -37.55 -7.94
C PHE A 19 1.87 -36.53 -8.57
N GLY A 20 0.57 -36.76 -8.41
CA GLY A 20 -0.38 -35.68 -8.49
C GLY A 20 0.03 -34.76 -7.35
N ALA A 21 0.69 -33.66 -7.68
CA ALA A 21 0.69 -32.52 -6.79
C ALA A 21 -0.79 -32.30 -6.47
N ALA A 22 -1.17 -32.53 -5.22
CA ALA A 22 -2.47 -32.13 -4.76
C ALA A 22 -2.48 -30.62 -4.99
N VAL A 23 -3.30 -30.19 -5.95
CA VAL A 23 -3.56 -28.76 -6.12
C VAL A 23 -4.12 -28.34 -4.78
N ALA A 24 -3.47 -27.38 -4.13
CA ALA A 24 -4.04 -26.79 -2.92
C ALA A 24 -5.40 -26.23 -3.34
N GLU A 25 -6.47 -26.81 -2.79
CA GLU A 25 -7.81 -26.28 -3.06
C GLU A 25 -7.93 -24.99 -2.26
N ALA A 26 -8.39 -23.92 -2.92
CA ALA A 26 -8.75 -22.67 -2.26
C ALA A 26 -9.70 -22.93 -1.08
N GLN A 27 -9.37 -22.42 0.11
CA GLN A 27 -10.18 -22.53 1.31
C GLN A 27 -10.47 -21.16 1.92
N ASP A 28 -11.67 -21.02 2.49
CA ASP A 28 -11.98 -19.91 3.39
C ASP A 28 -11.29 -20.17 4.75
N LYS A 29 -10.29 -19.36 5.10
CA LYS A 29 -9.53 -19.45 6.34
C LYS A 29 -9.95 -18.35 7.30
N THR A 30 -10.56 -18.73 8.42
CA THR A 30 -10.91 -17.78 9.49
C THR A 30 -9.91 -17.86 10.63
N PHE A 31 -9.36 -16.72 11.04
CA PHE A 31 -8.51 -16.63 12.22
C PHE A 31 -9.35 -16.87 13.49
N ILE A 32 -8.89 -17.79 14.33
CA ILE A 32 -9.51 -18.20 15.61
C ILE A 32 -8.50 -18.18 16.77
N GLY A 33 -7.32 -17.62 16.55
CA GLY A 33 -6.24 -17.57 17.54
C GLY A 33 -6.57 -16.76 18.80
N GLU A 34 -5.66 -16.85 19.76
CA GLU A 34 -5.56 -15.99 20.94
C GLU A 34 -4.91 -14.64 20.59
N ASP A 35 -4.63 -13.83 21.61
CA ASP A 35 -4.04 -12.51 21.43
C ASP A 35 -2.58 -12.64 20.97
N PHE A 36 -2.22 -11.99 19.87
CA PHE A 36 -0.90 -12.08 19.21
C PHE A 36 -0.55 -13.48 18.69
N ASP A 37 -1.55 -14.31 18.35
CA ASP A 37 -1.27 -15.61 17.77
C ASP A 37 -0.70 -15.48 16.34
N PRO A 38 0.43 -16.15 16.05
CA PRO A 38 1.09 -16.02 14.75
C PRO A 38 0.31 -16.64 13.58
N TRP A 39 0.47 -16.05 12.40
CA TRP A 39 -0.08 -16.50 11.12
C TRP A 39 0.33 -17.94 10.79
N ASN A 40 1.58 -18.30 11.05
CA ASN A 40 2.11 -19.63 10.75
C ASN A 40 1.72 -20.73 11.76
N VAL A 41 0.89 -20.42 12.76
CA VAL A 41 0.35 -21.41 13.69
C VAL A 41 -0.94 -21.99 13.11
N GLY A 42 -0.85 -23.17 12.50
CA GLY A 42 -2.02 -23.82 11.86
C GLY A 42 -3.23 -24.05 12.79
N ALA A 43 -3.05 -24.10 14.10
CA ALA A 43 -4.14 -24.20 15.08
C ALA A 43 -4.91 -22.89 15.29
N SER A 44 -4.34 -21.76 14.87
CA SER A 44 -4.95 -20.42 14.91
C SER A 44 -5.92 -20.17 13.76
N TRP A 45 -6.12 -21.17 12.89
CA TRP A 45 -6.98 -21.08 11.72
C TRP A 45 -8.08 -22.14 11.73
N ASN A 46 -9.21 -21.78 11.14
CA ASN A 46 -10.30 -22.70 10.86
C ASN A 46 -10.69 -22.60 9.37
N PRO A 47 -10.59 -23.69 8.59
CA PRO A 47 -10.10 -25.02 8.99
C PRO A 47 -8.60 -25.00 9.34
N PRO A 48 -8.12 -25.92 10.21
CA PRO A 48 -6.72 -25.94 10.64
C PRO A 48 -5.73 -26.00 9.48
N GLY A 49 -4.60 -25.33 9.68
CA GLY A 49 -3.54 -25.15 8.69
C GLY A 49 -3.40 -23.68 8.31
N GLU A 50 -2.16 -23.27 8.09
CA GLU A 50 -1.82 -21.92 7.63
C GLU A 50 -2.52 -21.58 6.30
N PRO A 51 -2.95 -20.32 6.10
CA PRO A 51 -3.43 -19.87 4.80
C PRO A 51 -2.33 -19.90 3.73
N GLY A 52 -2.68 -20.41 2.55
CA GLY A 52 -1.85 -20.37 1.35
C GLY A 52 -2.31 -19.31 0.33
N PRO A 53 -1.59 -19.17 -0.79
CA PRO A 53 -1.85 -18.14 -1.81
C PRO A 53 -3.21 -18.25 -2.51
N ASP A 54 -3.87 -19.41 -2.42
CA ASP A 54 -5.20 -19.66 -2.98
C ASP A 54 -6.34 -19.41 -1.97
N ASP A 55 -6.02 -19.16 -0.70
CA ASP A 55 -7.01 -19.09 0.37
C ASP A 55 -7.59 -17.67 0.52
N ASP A 56 -8.87 -17.61 0.87
CA ASP A 56 -9.56 -16.38 1.26
C ASP A 56 -9.50 -16.24 2.79
N VAL A 57 -8.83 -15.19 3.29
CA VAL A 57 -8.57 -15.03 4.72
C VAL A 57 -9.55 -14.05 5.37
N LEU A 58 -10.10 -14.45 6.51
CA LEU A 58 -10.95 -13.62 7.36
C LEU A 58 -10.32 -13.45 8.74
N ILE A 59 -10.07 -12.19 9.13
CA ILE A 59 -9.72 -11.77 10.49
C ILE A 59 -10.97 -11.13 11.13
N PRO A 60 -11.73 -11.87 11.96
CA PRO A 60 -12.98 -11.37 12.52
C PRO A 60 -12.74 -10.43 13.72
N ASN A 61 -13.72 -9.58 14.04
CA ASN A 61 -13.71 -8.72 15.24
C ASN A 61 -14.34 -9.42 16.47
N ASN A 62 -14.88 -10.63 16.29
CA ASN A 62 -15.55 -11.37 17.36
C ASN A 62 -14.58 -12.00 18.39
N VAL A 63 -13.28 -11.85 18.19
CA VAL A 63 -12.22 -12.43 19.03
C VAL A 63 -11.74 -11.49 20.16
N GLY A 64 -12.30 -10.27 20.29
CA GLY A 64 -11.90 -9.30 21.32
C GLY A 64 -10.68 -8.48 20.90
N ASN A 65 -9.79 -8.12 21.84
CA ASN A 65 -8.53 -7.40 21.56
C ASN A 65 -7.47 -8.29 20.87
N ARG A 66 -7.85 -9.40 20.25
CA ARG A 66 -6.91 -10.34 19.65
C ARG A 66 -6.59 -9.90 18.23
N TYR A 67 -5.32 -9.89 17.90
CA TYR A 67 -4.84 -9.54 16.56
C TYR A 67 -4.05 -10.70 15.98
N CYS A 68 -4.15 -10.90 14.67
CA CYS A 68 -3.30 -11.83 13.95
C CYS A 68 -1.97 -11.13 13.65
N VAL A 69 -0.87 -11.87 13.78
CA VAL A 69 0.48 -11.34 13.57
C VAL A 69 1.21 -12.22 12.56
N ILE A 70 1.84 -11.61 11.55
CA ILE A 70 2.84 -12.28 10.73
C ILE A 70 4.18 -12.03 11.42
N PRO A 71 4.80 -13.09 11.99
CA PRO A 71 5.90 -12.91 12.92
C PRO A 71 7.19 -12.42 12.24
N GLU A 72 8.09 -11.86 13.04
CA GLU A 72 9.41 -11.36 12.58
C GLU A 72 10.12 -12.38 11.66
N ASP A 73 10.72 -11.87 10.59
CA ASP A 73 11.44 -12.64 9.56
C ASP A 73 10.60 -13.71 8.81
N TYR A 74 9.28 -13.74 8.97
CA TYR A 74 8.42 -14.70 8.27
C TYR A 74 7.99 -14.19 6.90
N THR A 75 8.49 -14.82 5.84
CA THR A 75 8.35 -14.32 4.45
C THR A 75 7.43 -15.13 3.55
N ASP A 76 6.91 -16.25 4.05
CA ASP A 76 6.09 -17.18 3.25
C ASP A 76 4.57 -16.92 3.39
N ALA A 77 4.15 -15.89 4.15
CA ALA A 77 2.72 -15.62 4.32
C ALA A 77 2.11 -15.13 3.01
N ALA A 78 1.03 -15.79 2.59
CA ALA A 78 0.30 -15.44 1.39
C ALA A 78 -1.18 -15.72 1.55
N CYS A 79 -2.02 -14.93 0.88
CA CYS A 79 -3.42 -15.27 0.65
C CYS A 79 -3.94 -14.65 -0.65
N LYS A 80 -5.04 -15.19 -1.15
CA LYS A 80 -5.72 -14.65 -2.34
C LYS A 80 -6.42 -13.34 -2.00
N SER A 81 -7.24 -13.37 -0.96
CA SER A 81 -7.97 -12.21 -0.46
C SER A 81 -7.88 -12.11 1.05
N LEU A 82 -8.10 -10.90 1.54
CA LEU A 82 -8.05 -10.59 2.96
C LEU A 82 -9.27 -9.76 3.36
N THR A 83 -10.04 -10.27 4.31
CA THR A 83 -11.09 -9.52 5.00
C THR A 83 -10.65 -9.25 6.43
N ILE A 84 -10.55 -7.98 6.82
CA ILE A 84 -10.33 -7.57 8.21
C ILE A 84 -11.57 -6.82 8.66
N GLU A 85 -12.33 -7.40 9.59
CA GLU A 85 -13.54 -6.76 10.10
C GLU A 85 -13.22 -5.50 10.91
N ALA A 86 -14.17 -4.56 10.96
CA ALA A 86 -14.02 -3.32 11.73
C ALA A 86 -13.68 -3.63 13.19
N GLY A 87 -12.56 -3.08 13.69
CA GLY A 87 -12.04 -3.32 15.04
C GLY A 87 -11.00 -4.45 15.14
N ALA A 88 -10.90 -5.33 14.15
CA ALA A 88 -9.86 -6.35 14.05
C ALA A 88 -8.57 -5.77 13.46
N LYS A 89 -7.45 -6.50 13.62
CA LYS A 89 -6.15 -6.10 13.10
C LYS A 89 -5.34 -7.30 12.58
N LEU A 90 -4.58 -7.05 11.52
CA LEU A 90 -3.46 -7.88 11.07
C LEU A 90 -2.19 -7.01 11.11
N ILE A 91 -1.16 -7.48 11.78
CA ILE A 91 0.13 -6.80 11.92
C ILE A 91 1.20 -7.64 11.25
N LEU A 92 2.00 -7.02 10.38
CA LEU A 92 3.23 -7.59 9.87
C LEU A 92 4.37 -7.07 10.75
N GLU A 93 5.00 -7.97 11.51
CA GLU A 93 6.21 -7.63 12.26
C GLU A 93 7.39 -7.40 11.31
N ASP A 94 8.46 -6.89 11.88
CA ASP A 94 9.67 -6.53 11.17
C ASP A 94 10.31 -7.69 10.40
N GLY A 95 10.83 -7.42 9.20
CA GLY A 95 11.41 -8.46 8.32
C GLY A 95 10.38 -9.44 7.74
N SER A 96 9.11 -9.36 8.14
CA SER A 96 8.06 -10.23 7.63
C SER A 96 7.52 -9.76 6.27
N GLN A 97 6.87 -10.67 5.56
CA GLN A 97 6.25 -10.40 4.27
C GLN A 97 4.86 -11.03 4.19
N LEU A 98 3.91 -10.30 3.60
CA LEU A 98 2.62 -10.83 3.15
C LEU A 98 2.48 -10.63 1.64
N THR A 99 2.19 -11.70 0.91
CA THR A 99 1.80 -11.61 -0.50
C THR A 99 0.28 -11.70 -0.64
N LEU A 100 -0.33 -10.67 -1.22
CA LEU A 100 -1.76 -10.65 -1.56
C LEU A 100 -1.98 -10.87 -3.05
N GLY A 101 -2.98 -11.69 -3.40
CA GLY A 101 -3.41 -11.85 -4.78
C GLY A 101 -2.43 -12.63 -5.66
N ALA A 102 -1.66 -13.55 -5.08
CA ALA A 102 -0.63 -14.31 -5.80
C ALA A 102 -1.20 -15.17 -6.96
N ASN A 103 -2.48 -15.56 -6.90
CA ASN A 103 -3.11 -16.44 -7.90
C ASN A 103 -4.51 -15.95 -8.33
N ASP A 104 -4.80 -16.02 -9.63
CA ASP A 104 -6.13 -15.91 -10.26
C ASP A 104 -6.95 -14.62 -9.99
N ALA A 105 -6.66 -13.55 -10.74
CA ALA A 105 -7.48 -12.34 -10.82
C ALA A 105 -8.98 -12.58 -11.12
N PRO A 106 -9.88 -11.67 -10.69
CA PRO A 106 -9.61 -10.45 -9.91
C PRO A 106 -9.50 -10.72 -8.41
N ASN A 107 -8.50 -10.12 -7.77
CA ASN A 107 -8.28 -10.22 -6.33
C ASN A 107 -8.80 -8.96 -5.62
N SER A 108 -9.53 -9.16 -4.52
CA SER A 108 -10.09 -8.04 -3.75
C SER A 108 -10.08 -8.29 -2.26
N SER A 109 -9.62 -7.33 -1.47
CA SER A 109 -9.59 -7.37 -0.01
C SER A 109 -10.53 -6.33 0.59
N ASN A 110 -11.31 -6.73 1.59
CA ASN A 110 -12.18 -5.87 2.36
C ASN A 110 -11.54 -5.54 3.71
N ILE A 111 -11.00 -4.34 3.85
CA ILE A 111 -10.30 -3.90 5.04
C ILE A 111 -11.15 -2.84 5.73
N GLU A 112 -11.94 -3.27 6.72
CA GLU A 112 -12.72 -2.40 7.62
C GLU A 112 -11.98 -2.14 8.94
N GLY A 113 -11.04 -3.01 9.30
CA GLY A 113 -10.14 -2.89 10.46
C GLY A 113 -8.81 -2.23 10.11
N LEU A 114 -7.71 -2.76 10.69
CA LEU A 114 -6.35 -2.30 10.44
C LEU A 114 -5.50 -3.40 9.80
N LEU A 115 -4.88 -3.09 8.67
CA LEU A 115 -3.72 -3.80 8.15
C LEU A 115 -2.49 -2.94 8.41
N GLU A 116 -1.57 -3.41 9.25
CA GLU A 116 -0.36 -2.69 9.67
C GLU A 116 0.88 -3.37 9.09
N VAL A 117 1.66 -2.64 8.32
CA VAL A 117 2.89 -3.10 7.66
C VAL A 117 4.09 -2.49 8.40
N GLY A 118 4.72 -3.30 9.25
CA GLY A 118 5.84 -2.94 10.13
C GLY A 118 5.40 -2.49 11.52
N GLU A 119 6.08 -2.93 12.57
CA GLU A 119 5.70 -2.64 13.97
C GLU A 119 6.05 -1.21 14.38
N GLU A 120 5.12 -0.48 15.01
CA GLU A 120 5.40 0.85 15.55
C GLU A 120 6.52 0.81 16.60
N GLY A 121 7.71 1.34 16.27
CA GLY A 121 8.73 1.66 17.26
C GLY A 121 10.14 1.16 16.96
N ASP A 122 10.32 0.25 16.01
CA ASP A 122 11.66 -0.15 15.54
C ASP A 122 12.01 0.59 14.24
N PRO A 123 13.06 1.43 14.24
CA PRO A 123 13.45 2.18 13.05
C PRO A 123 14.42 1.42 12.13
N LEU A 124 14.77 0.17 12.42
CA LEU A 124 15.86 -0.54 11.74
C LEU A 124 15.41 -1.70 10.85
N SER A 125 14.17 -2.14 11.01
CA SER A 125 13.63 -3.25 10.24
C SER A 125 12.33 -2.85 9.56
N ALA A 126 12.02 -3.53 8.46
CA ALA A 126 10.93 -3.19 7.56
C ALA A 126 10.11 -4.45 7.29
N ALA A 127 8.80 -4.31 7.24
CA ALA A 127 7.94 -5.35 6.70
C ALA A 127 7.58 -5.03 5.24
N THR A 128 7.20 -6.06 4.49
CA THR A 128 6.80 -5.92 3.09
C THR A 128 5.39 -6.46 2.85
N LEU A 129 4.54 -5.62 2.26
CA LEU A 129 3.28 -6.05 1.68
C LEU A 129 3.45 -6.15 0.16
N THR A 130 3.53 -7.37 -0.36
CA THR A 130 3.66 -7.62 -1.80
C THR A 130 2.30 -7.82 -2.44
N ILE A 131 2.06 -7.12 -3.55
CA ILE A 131 0.87 -7.27 -4.38
C ILE A 131 1.22 -8.17 -5.55
N GLY A 132 0.78 -9.42 -5.54
CA GLY A 132 1.19 -10.46 -6.50
C GLY A 132 0.49 -10.40 -7.87
N ASP A 133 -0.68 -9.76 -7.96
CA ASP A 133 -1.42 -9.53 -9.20
C ASP A 133 -2.30 -8.27 -8.99
N ASP A 134 -3.01 -7.82 -10.02
CA ASP A 134 -3.97 -6.72 -9.91
C ASP A 134 -4.95 -6.95 -8.74
N HIS A 135 -4.89 -6.06 -7.74
CA HIS A 135 -5.57 -6.23 -6.47
C HIS A 135 -6.36 -4.99 -6.09
N THR A 136 -7.59 -5.17 -5.62
CA THR A 136 -8.42 -4.06 -5.11
C THR A 136 -8.56 -4.13 -3.60
N MET A 137 -8.14 -3.09 -2.88
CA MET A 137 -8.46 -2.91 -1.46
C MET A 137 -9.57 -1.88 -1.30
N TYR A 138 -10.56 -2.22 -0.49
CA TYR A 138 -11.67 -1.33 -0.16
C TYR A 138 -12.07 -1.44 1.32
N GLY A 139 -12.82 -0.45 1.80
CA GLY A 139 -13.37 -0.42 3.16
C GLY A 139 -14.08 0.89 3.46
N ASP A 140 -14.77 0.94 4.58
CA ASP A 140 -15.55 2.08 5.07
C ASP A 140 -15.04 2.53 6.46
N GLY A 141 -13.83 3.07 6.46
CA GLY A 141 -13.12 3.53 7.66
C GLY A 141 -11.93 2.66 8.07
N GLY A 142 -11.69 1.55 7.37
CA GLY A 142 -10.49 0.75 7.56
C GLY A 142 -9.22 1.41 7.03
N VAL A 143 -8.09 0.89 7.53
CA VAL A 143 -6.77 1.51 7.38
C VAL A 143 -5.75 0.49 6.90
N LEU A 144 -5.01 0.85 5.86
CA LEU A 144 -3.68 0.30 5.59
C LEU A 144 -2.66 1.27 6.17
N PHE A 145 -2.01 0.87 7.25
CA PHE A 145 -0.94 1.62 7.87
C PHE A 145 0.39 1.07 7.36
N VAL A 146 1.20 1.92 6.75
CA VAL A 146 2.55 1.57 6.32
C VAL A 146 3.52 2.30 7.24
N ASN A 147 4.37 1.55 7.90
CA ASN A 147 5.33 2.10 8.84
C ASN A 147 6.60 2.56 8.13
N LYS A 148 7.48 3.26 8.84
CA LYS A 148 8.78 3.69 8.32
C LYS A 148 9.55 2.47 7.79
N LEU A 149 10.27 2.67 6.68
CA LEU A 149 11.08 1.67 5.98
C LEU A 149 10.30 0.50 5.37
N SER A 150 9.06 0.27 5.82
CA SER A 150 8.19 -0.74 5.26
C SER A 150 7.77 -0.38 3.84
N THR A 151 7.49 -1.41 3.06
CA THR A 151 7.28 -1.29 1.62
C THR A 151 5.98 -1.93 1.19
N VAL A 152 5.23 -1.25 0.34
CA VAL A 152 4.16 -1.85 -0.47
C VAL A 152 4.75 -2.11 -1.84
N ASP A 153 5.03 -3.38 -2.09
CA ASP A 153 5.91 -3.87 -3.14
C ASP A 153 5.16 -4.73 -4.17
N TYR A 154 5.87 -5.20 -5.17
CA TYR A 154 5.40 -6.09 -6.22
C TYR A 154 6.49 -7.12 -6.61
N PRO A 155 6.12 -8.28 -7.18
CA PRO A 155 7.11 -9.27 -7.59
C PRO A 155 8.01 -8.81 -8.74
N ASP A 156 9.27 -9.23 -8.72
CA ASP A 156 10.23 -8.97 -9.80
C ASP A 156 9.71 -9.41 -11.17
N GLY A 157 9.71 -8.49 -12.14
CA GLY A 157 9.35 -8.77 -13.52
C GLY A 157 7.84 -8.78 -13.82
N GLU A 158 7.03 -8.40 -12.84
CA GLU A 158 5.60 -8.18 -12.97
C GLU A 158 5.27 -6.70 -12.73
N ASP A 159 4.13 -6.21 -13.24
CA ASP A 159 3.69 -4.82 -13.05
C ASP A 159 2.25 -4.76 -12.49
N PRO A 160 1.98 -5.36 -11.32
CA PRO A 160 0.63 -5.42 -10.77
C PRO A 160 0.18 -4.04 -10.29
N THR A 161 -1.14 -3.84 -10.31
CA THR A 161 -1.78 -2.62 -9.84
C THR A 161 -2.56 -2.84 -8.55
N LEU A 162 -2.19 -2.12 -7.50
CA LEU A 162 -3.02 -1.94 -6.31
C LEU A 162 -4.06 -0.84 -6.56
N THR A 163 -5.34 -1.18 -6.52
CA THR A 163 -6.43 -0.21 -6.52
C THR A 163 -6.94 0.02 -5.11
N LEU A 164 -6.87 1.27 -4.64
CA LEU A 164 -7.52 1.67 -3.39
C LEU A 164 -8.86 2.32 -3.70
N THR A 165 -9.94 1.81 -3.12
CA THR A 165 -11.27 2.37 -3.31
C THR A 165 -12.09 2.34 -2.02
N HIS A 166 -13.32 2.81 -2.08
CA HIS A 166 -14.23 2.88 -0.94
C HIS A 166 -15.63 2.49 -1.38
N ASN A 167 -16.41 1.91 -0.47
CA ASN A 167 -17.79 1.48 -0.77
C ASN A 167 -18.85 2.53 -0.42
N CYS A 168 -18.39 3.68 0.07
CA CYS A 168 -19.24 4.69 0.67
C CYS A 168 -20.03 5.47 -0.40
N GLN A 169 -21.30 5.75 -0.11
CA GLN A 169 -22.14 6.65 -0.90
C GLN A 169 -22.01 8.08 -0.34
N GLY A 170 -20.95 8.82 -0.69
CA GLY A 170 -20.76 10.18 -0.19
C GLY A 170 -19.41 10.80 -0.50
N GLU A 171 -19.17 12.01 -0.01
CA GLU A 171 -17.86 12.66 -0.07
C GLU A 171 -16.84 11.91 0.79
N LEU A 172 -15.61 11.82 0.30
CA LEU A 172 -14.50 11.18 1.01
C LEU A 172 -14.24 11.84 2.37
N GLY A 173 -14.45 11.07 3.43
CA GLY A 173 -14.29 11.52 4.81
C GLY A 173 -13.55 10.49 5.68
N PRO A 174 -13.16 10.85 6.92
CA PRO A 174 -12.46 9.93 7.82
C PRO A 174 -13.29 8.72 8.25
N THR A 175 -14.62 8.78 8.10
CA THR A 175 -15.56 7.68 8.41
C THR A 175 -16.23 7.13 7.15
N CYS A 176 -15.73 7.51 5.98
CA CYS A 176 -16.37 7.37 4.67
C CYS A 176 -15.26 7.29 3.60
N SER A 177 -14.27 6.43 3.84
CA SER A 177 -13.13 6.15 2.96
C SER A 177 -12.29 5.01 3.53
N PHE A 178 -11.73 4.18 2.66
CA PHE A 178 -10.50 3.44 2.98
C PHE A 178 -9.32 4.42 3.05
N MET A 179 -8.35 4.18 3.94
CA MET A 179 -7.19 5.06 4.10
C MET A 179 -5.89 4.29 4.12
N MET A 180 -5.01 4.61 3.16
CA MET A 180 -3.59 4.31 3.30
C MET A 180 -2.92 5.48 4.04
N ARG A 181 -2.16 5.20 5.10
CA ARG A 181 -1.45 6.25 5.83
C ARG A 181 -0.12 5.76 6.41
N GLY A 182 0.69 6.71 6.82
CA GLY A 182 1.92 6.45 7.57
C GLY A 182 3.16 7.04 6.90
N GLY A 183 4.17 6.21 6.68
CA GLY A 183 5.46 6.47 6.06
C GLY A 183 5.96 5.21 5.32
N GLY A 184 7.13 5.23 4.71
CA GLY A 184 7.66 4.08 3.96
C GLY A 184 7.49 4.21 2.44
N ASN A 185 7.70 3.11 1.73
CA ASN A 185 7.83 3.10 0.27
C ASN A 185 6.60 2.48 -0.40
N ILE A 186 6.04 3.16 -1.38
CA ILE A 186 4.94 2.64 -2.21
C ILE A 186 5.47 2.46 -3.62
N GLU A 187 5.91 1.25 -3.93
CA GLU A 187 6.63 0.89 -5.16
C GLU A 187 5.68 0.31 -6.21
N VAL A 188 4.67 -0.46 -5.79
CA VAL A 188 3.62 -1.02 -6.65
C VAL A 188 2.86 0.06 -7.46
N GLY A 189 2.36 -0.31 -8.65
CA GLY A 189 1.42 0.53 -9.39
C GLY A 189 0.19 0.83 -8.53
N LEU A 190 -0.25 2.08 -8.47
CA LEU A 190 -1.33 2.48 -7.55
C LEU A 190 -2.43 3.25 -8.26
N VAL A 191 -3.66 2.77 -8.18
CA VAL A 191 -4.88 3.53 -8.54
C VAL A 191 -5.53 4.01 -7.24
N ASN A 192 -5.25 5.25 -6.84
CA ASN A 192 -5.79 5.85 -5.63
C ASN A 192 -7.15 6.50 -5.90
N ASN A 193 -8.23 5.79 -5.59
CA ASN A 193 -9.59 6.33 -5.54
C ASN A 193 -10.08 6.53 -4.09
N ALA A 194 -9.16 6.56 -3.12
CA ALA A 194 -9.44 6.66 -1.69
C ALA A 194 -8.63 7.81 -1.06
N ILE A 195 -8.14 7.65 0.17
CA ILE A 195 -7.23 8.62 0.80
C ILE A 195 -5.87 7.96 1.00
N VAL A 196 -4.82 8.59 0.46
CA VAL A 196 -3.42 8.31 0.79
C VAL A 196 -2.88 9.49 1.59
N ARG A 197 -2.36 9.24 2.79
CA ARG A 197 -1.96 10.30 3.72
C ARG A 197 -0.63 10.01 4.43
N ALA A 198 0.39 10.79 4.10
CA ALA A 198 1.59 10.87 4.92
C ALA A 198 1.27 11.61 6.23
N ASP A 199 1.38 10.94 7.36
CA ASP A 199 1.03 11.54 8.65
C ASP A 199 1.70 10.91 9.87
N LEU A 200 2.74 10.10 9.69
CA LEU A 200 3.55 9.67 10.82
C LEU A 200 4.47 10.82 11.25
N PRO A 201 4.21 11.49 12.39
CA PRO A 201 5.30 12.15 13.09
C PRO A 201 6.22 11.03 13.58
N TRP A 202 7.53 11.16 13.38
CA TRP A 202 8.45 10.28 14.07
C TRP A 202 8.23 10.42 15.59
N ALA A 203 8.27 9.30 16.33
CA ALA A 203 8.08 9.22 17.78
C ALA A 203 9.22 9.88 18.59
N GLY A 204 9.52 11.16 18.35
CA GLY A 204 10.41 11.97 19.19
C GLY A 204 11.64 12.62 18.55
N ASP A 205 11.84 12.59 17.24
CA ASP A 205 12.95 13.30 16.56
C ASP A 205 12.43 14.19 15.43
N PRO A 206 12.31 15.51 15.69
CA PRO A 206 11.91 16.48 14.68
C PRO A 206 12.93 16.68 13.54
N GLU A 207 14.17 16.20 13.70
CA GLU A 207 15.24 16.35 12.70
C GLU A 207 15.24 15.21 11.65
N ASN A 208 14.47 14.15 11.86
CA ASN A 208 14.44 12.97 10.98
C ASN A 208 13.01 12.61 10.56
N PRO A 209 12.47 13.25 9.49
CA PRO A 209 11.11 12.98 9.05
C PRO A 209 10.91 11.53 8.60
N CYS A 210 9.66 11.04 8.67
CA CYS A 210 9.22 9.76 8.11
C CYS A 210 8.44 10.01 6.80
N PRO A 211 9.14 10.18 5.67
CA PRO A 211 8.47 10.32 4.40
C PRO A 211 7.71 9.06 3.99
N MET A 212 6.60 9.26 3.31
CA MET A 212 5.96 8.29 2.43
C MET A 212 6.44 8.58 1.01
N TYR A 213 7.14 7.64 0.40
CA TYR A 213 7.63 7.73 -0.98
C TYR A 213 6.63 7.09 -1.93
N LEU A 214 6.23 7.82 -2.96
CA LEU A 214 5.57 7.27 -4.14
C LEU A 214 6.65 7.11 -5.21
N GLN A 215 7.13 5.89 -5.41
CA GLN A 215 8.28 5.62 -6.28
C GLN A 215 8.05 4.42 -7.20
N ASP A 216 9.00 4.20 -8.09
CA ASP A 216 9.01 3.10 -9.07
C ASP A 216 7.82 3.11 -10.04
N GLN A 217 6.78 2.30 -9.83
CA GLN A 217 5.68 2.15 -10.78
C GLN A 217 4.75 3.38 -10.82
N PRO A 218 4.08 3.67 -11.95
CA PRO A 218 3.17 4.82 -12.07
C PRO A 218 2.02 4.79 -11.04
N LYS A 219 1.57 5.99 -10.64
CA LYS A 219 0.39 6.18 -9.79
C LYS A 219 -0.71 6.91 -10.57
N SER A 220 -1.96 6.68 -10.20
CA SER A 220 -3.13 7.30 -10.83
C SER A 220 -4.33 7.39 -9.88
N GLY A 221 -5.50 7.81 -10.39
CA GLY A 221 -6.78 7.73 -9.69
C GLY A 221 -7.46 9.07 -9.43
N SER A 222 -8.58 9.03 -8.72
CA SER A 222 -9.46 10.18 -8.44
C SER A 222 -9.63 10.50 -6.94
N GLY A 223 -8.83 9.87 -6.07
CA GLY A 223 -8.90 9.99 -4.63
C GLY A 223 -8.25 11.25 -4.09
N SER A 224 -7.44 11.11 -3.04
CA SER A 224 -6.72 12.23 -2.44
C SER A 224 -5.31 11.86 -1.99
N TRP A 225 -4.35 12.71 -2.34
CA TRP A 225 -2.97 12.69 -1.88
C TRP A 225 -2.80 13.75 -0.79
N ARG A 226 -2.39 13.34 0.41
CA ARG A 226 -2.37 14.22 1.58
C ARG A 226 -1.05 14.14 2.33
N ALA A 227 -0.65 15.25 2.92
CA ALA A 227 0.24 15.26 4.07
C ALA A 227 -0.37 16.05 5.22
N LYS A 228 -0.17 15.56 6.45
CA LYS A 228 -0.76 16.10 7.68
C LYS A 228 0.23 16.02 8.83
N GLY A 229 0.13 16.97 9.77
CA GLY A 229 1.01 16.99 10.94
C GLY A 229 2.44 17.29 10.52
N ALA A 230 3.36 16.39 10.88
CA ALA A 230 4.76 16.40 10.43
C ALA A 230 5.02 15.45 9.23
N GLY A 231 3.97 14.86 8.65
CA GLY A 231 4.13 13.90 7.56
C GLY A 231 4.68 14.55 6.28
N GLN A 232 5.50 13.79 5.56
CA GLN A 232 6.03 14.17 4.26
C GLN A 232 5.60 13.16 3.19
N LEU A 233 5.04 13.63 2.10
CA LEU A 233 4.74 12.81 0.93
C LEU A 233 5.71 13.20 -0.19
N ILE A 234 6.57 12.27 -0.60
CA ILE A 234 7.59 12.49 -1.64
C ILE A 234 7.17 11.72 -2.89
N VAL A 235 7.15 12.38 -4.04
CA VAL A 235 6.66 11.83 -5.31
C VAL A 235 7.81 11.75 -6.31
N GLU A 236 8.35 10.54 -6.50
CA GLU A 236 9.51 10.26 -7.35
C GLU A 236 9.14 9.54 -8.65
N THR A 237 7.87 9.18 -8.83
CA THR A 237 7.33 8.55 -10.04
C THR A 237 6.21 9.37 -10.67
N SER A 238 5.77 8.98 -11.87
CA SER A 238 4.67 9.63 -12.57
C SER A 238 3.33 9.45 -11.82
N VAL A 239 2.52 10.50 -11.80
CA VAL A 239 1.17 10.50 -11.24
C VAL A 239 0.22 11.14 -12.24
N THR A 240 -0.90 10.47 -12.52
CA THR A 240 -1.96 10.96 -13.42
C THR A 240 -3.34 10.95 -12.75
N GLY A 241 -4.34 11.51 -13.42
CA GLY A 241 -5.74 11.43 -12.96
C GLY A 241 -6.22 12.69 -12.24
N SER A 242 -7.30 12.54 -11.46
CA SER A 242 -8.05 13.68 -10.91
C SER A 242 -7.97 13.81 -9.39
N ALA A 243 -7.06 13.07 -8.76
CA ALA A 243 -6.95 13.06 -7.30
C ALA A 243 -6.61 14.44 -6.72
N HIS A 244 -7.24 14.78 -5.60
CA HIS A 244 -7.04 16.04 -4.89
C HIS A 244 -5.77 16.02 -4.03
N TRP A 245 -4.95 17.06 -4.15
CA TRP A 245 -3.71 17.24 -3.38
C TRP A 245 -3.96 18.16 -2.19
N ARG A 246 -3.59 17.76 -0.98
CA ARG A 246 -3.91 18.55 0.22
C ARG A 246 -2.82 18.56 1.28
N LEU A 247 -2.48 19.76 1.74
CA LEU A 247 -1.70 20.00 2.93
C LEU A 247 -2.57 20.62 4.02
N SER A 248 -2.60 20.01 5.20
CA SER A 248 -3.45 20.49 6.29
C SER A 248 -2.91 20.17 7.68
N ASN A 249 -3.34 20.95 8.67
CA ASN A 249 -3.14 20.73 10.11
C ASN A 249 -1.66 20.46 10.49
N PRO A 250 -0.85 21.52 10.70
CA PRO A 250 0.50 21.34 11.20
C PRO A 250 0.48 20.68 12.59
N ALA A 251 1.51 19.90 12.89
CA ALA A 251 1.80 19.44 14.24
C ALA A 251 2.65 20.50 14.97
N ASP A 252 2.71 20.45 16.30
CA ASP A 252 3.43 21.44 17.10
C ASP A 252 4.89 21.62 16.62
N GLY A 253 5.16 22.72 15.92
CA GLY A 253 6.49 23.05 15.38
C GLY A 253 6.86 22.40 14.04
N HIS A 254 6.03 21.51 13.49
CA HIS A 254 6.31 20.77 12.25
C HIS A 254 5.19 20.95 11.23
N ALA A 255 5.59 21.41 10.04
CA ALA A 255 4.68 21.65 8.94
C ALA A 255 4.70 20.44 8.00
N PRO A 256 3.54 20.00 7.49
CA PRO A 256 3.50 18.86 6.57
C PRO A 256 4.14 19.25 5.23
N GLU A 257 4.65 18.29 4.49
CA GLU A 257 5.29 18.54 3.20
C GLU A 257 4.75 17.62 2.11
N ILE A 258 4.55 18.17 0.92
CA ILE A 258 4.46 17.40 -0.32
C ILE A 258 5.64 17.84 -1.17
N HIS A 259 6.48 16.90 -1.55
CA HIS A 259 7.63 17.10 -2.42
C HIS A 259 7.43 16.34 -3.73
N VAL A 260 7.58 17.00 -4.87
CA VAL A 260 7.48 16.36 -6.19
C VAL A 260 8.80 16.47 -6.92
N ASP A 261 9.41 15.30 -7.12
CA ASP A 261 10.70 15.05 -7.77
C ASP A 261 10.55 14.40 -9.16
N SER A 262 9.32 14.35 -9.69
CA SER A 262 9.02 13.79 -11.02
C SER A 262 8.13 14.70 -11.85
N CYS A 263 8.25 14.61 -13.16
CA CYS A 263 7.40 15.36 -14.10
C CYS A 263 5.95 14.86 -14.03
N LEU A 264 5.05 15.61 -13.40
CA LEU A 264 3.65 15.24 -13.32
C LEU A 264 2.84 15.96 -14.40
N ASN A 265 2.27 15.16 -15.31
CA ASN A 265 1.45 15.63 -16.42
C ASN A 265 0.10 14.90 -16.42
N GLY A 266 -0.95 15.54 -16.96
CA GLY A 266 -2.28 14.93 -17.03
C GLY A 266 -2.98 14.84 -15.67
N LEU A 267 -2.66 15.74 -14.74
CA LEU A 267 -3.42 15.92 -13.51
C LEU A 267 -4.62 16.84 -13.77
N SER A 268 -5.73 16.56 -13.11
CA SER A 268 -6.91 17.43 -13.13
C SER A 268 -7.50 17.72 -11.75
N GLY A 269 -6.88 17.22 -10.68
CA GLY A 269 -7.34 17.41 -9.31
C GLY A 269 -6.93 18.75 -8.72
N ASP A 270 -7.75 19.28 -7.81
CA ASP A 270 -7.46 20.52 -7.10
C ASP A 270 -6.25 20.36 -6.16
N VAL A 271 -5.59 21.48 -5.87
CA VAL A 271 -4.49 21.59 -4.91
C VAL A 271 -4.93 22.52 -3.78
N ASP A 272 -5.01 22.02 -2.55
CA ASP A 272 -5.44 22.77 -1.35
C ASP A 272 -4.31 22.82 -0.31
N ILE A 273 -3.60 23.94 -0.27
CA ILE A 273 -2.47 24.19 0.63
C ILE A 273 -2.94 25.09 1.76
N ARG A 274 -3.23 24.51 2.93
CA ARG A 274 -3.67 25.26 4.12
C ARG A 274 -2.62 25.40 5.21
N ALA A 275 -1.53 24.66 5.09
CA ALA A 275 -0.37 24.64 5.97
C ALA A 275 0.78 23.98 5.23
N GLY A 276 1.99 23.98 5.79
CA GLY A 276 3.07 23.15 5.25
C GLY A 276 3.82 23.76 4.08
N LEU A 277 4.61 22.89 3.45
CA LEU A 277 5.43 23.19 2.28
C LEU A 277 4.98 22.31 1.11
N PHE A 278 4.70 22.95 -0.04
CA PHE A 278 4.49 22.25 -1.31
C PHE A 278 5.73 22.52 -2.18
N ARG A 279 6.68 21.58 -2.17
CA ARG A 279 7.98 21.71 -2.84
C ARG A 279 7.92 21.02 -4.19
N LEU A 280 8.38 21.71 -5.22
CA LEU A 280 8.46 21.19 -6.59
C LEU A 280 9.88 21.39 -7.08
N THR A 281 10.56 20.30 -7.42
CA THR A 281 11.85 20.32 -8.12
C THR A 281 11.66 20.07 -9.62
N GLU A 282 10.58 19.36 -9.97
CA GLU A 282 10.16 19.10 -11.35
C GLU A 282 8.79 19.73 -11.68
N THR A 283 8.39 19.60 -12.95
CA THR A 283 7.14 20.21 -13.46
C THR A 283 5.90 19.52 -12.89
N PHE A 284 4.95 20.33 -12.40
CA PHE A 284 3.64 19.89 -11.91
C PHE A 284 2.51 20.54 -12.73
N CYS A 285 1.89 19.79 -13.64
CA CYS A 285 0.82 20.28 -14.50
C CYS A 285 -0.54 19.72 -14.06
N THR A 286 -1.37 20.57 -13.44
CA THR A 286 -2.78 20.27 -13.13
C THR A 286 -3.73 21.28 -13.78
N THR A 287 -4.92 20.81 -14.19
CA THR A 287 -6.04 21.68 -14.57
C THR A 287 -6.97 22.03 -13.41
N GLY A 288 -6.71 21.49 -12.21
CA GLY A 288 -7.49 21.76 -11.01
C GLY A 288 -7.24 23.15 -10.43
N ASN A 289 -8.09 23.56 -9.50
CA ASN A 289 -7.96 24.84 -8.82
C ASN A 289 -6.86 24.79 -7.75
N LEU A 290 -6.17 25.92 -7.57
CA LEU A 290 -5.27 26.12 -6.44
C LEU A 290 -5.99 26.93 -5.35
N THR A 291 -6.13 26.33 -4.17
CA THR A 291 -6.47 27.02 -2.93
C THR A 291 -5.22 27.14 -2.07
N TRP A 292 -4.87 28.36 -1.69
CA TRP A 292 -3.75 28.63 -0.79
C TRP A 292 -4.19 29.53 0.35
N VAL A 293 -3.91 29.09 1.57
CA VAL A 293 -4.12 29.88 2.79
C VAL A 293 -2.76 30.17 3.40
N SER A 294 -2.30 31.41 3.25
CA SER A 294 -1.11 31.91 3.95
C SER A 294 -1.36 31.82 5.45
N THR A 295 -0.60 30.97 6.12
CA THR A 295 -0.41 31.06 7.57
C THR A 295 0.96 31.69 7.77
N ASP A 296 1.13 32.58 8.75
CA ASP A 296 2.32 33.45 8.92
C ASP A 296 3.65 32.72 9.23
N TYR A 297 3.77 31.43 8.88
CA TYR A 297 5.04 30.70 8.84
C TYR A 297 5.75 31.04 7.52
N ASP A 298 6.77 31.90 7.61
CA ASP A 298 7.85 32.20 6.64
C ASP A 298 7.78 31.47 5.28
N SER A 299 6.74 31.75 4.49
CA SER A 299 6.47 31.07 3.22
C SER A 299 7.04 31.93 2.10
N THR A 300 8.24 31.56 1.64
CA THR A 300 8.82 32.17 0.44
C THR A 300 8.20 31.52 -0.80
N ILE A 301 7.26 32.21 -1.44
CA ILE A 301 6.78 31.85 -2.79
C ILE A 301 7.41 32.84 -3.78
N SER A 302 8.18 32.32 -4.74
CA SER A 302 8.64 33.10 -5.90
C SER A 302 7.71 32.85 -7.09
N TRP A 303 7.11 33.92 -7.62
CA TRP A 303 6.14 33.88 -8.72
C TRP A 303 6.77 34.35 -10.03
N THR A 304 6.50 33.65 -11.14
CA THR A 304 6.65 34.19 -12.51
C THR A 304 5.34 34.02 -13.29
N SER A 305 5.02 34.99 -14.15
CA SER A 305 3.65 35.49 -14.38
C SER A 305 2.84 34.91 -15.56
N SER A 306 1.51 34.97 -15.38
CA SER A 306 0.38 35.14 -16.35
C SER A 306 -0.39 33.90 -16.84
N GLY A 307 -1.70 33.86 -16.49
CA GLY A 307 -2.56 32.66 -16.46
C GLY A 307 -2.48 32.01 -15.07
N ILE A 308 -3.57 31.49 -14.47
CA ILE A 308 -3.45 30.75 -13.19
C ILE A 308 -2.84 29.37 -13.49
N TYR A 309 -1.55 29.39 -13.81
CA TYR A 309 -0.63 28.29 -13.72
C TYR A 309 0.30 28.66 -12.58
N ALA A 310 0.29 27.89 -11.50
CA ALA A 310 1.34 28.02 -10.51
C ALA A 310 2.56 27.26 -11.06
N LEU A 311 3.44 27.99 -11.76
CA LEU A 311 4.80 27.52 -12.04
C LEU A 311 5.60 27.75 -10.76
N PHE A 312 5.70 26.71 -9.94
CA PHE A 312 6.57 26.69 -8.78
C PHE A 312 8.01 26.47 -9.25
N GLY A 313 8.96 27.16 -8.60
CA GLY A 313 10.32 27.41 -9.08
C GLY A 313 11.01 26.21 -9.73
N VAL A 314 11.12 26.25 -11.06
CA VAL A 314 12.01 25.37 -11.80
C VAL A 314 13.43 25.84 -11.48
N ASP A 315 14.22 25.01 -10.79
CA ASP A 315 15.66 25.23 -10.65
C ASP A 315 16.31 24.93 -12.01
N THR A 316 16.15 25.88 -12.94
CA THR A 316 16.86 26.14 -14.21
C THR A 316 17.25 25.02 -15.19
N ALA A 317 16.80 23.76 -15.05
CA ALA A 317 17.07 22.72 -16.04
C ALA A 317 16.06 21.55 -16.10
N SER A 318 14.76 21.74 -15.83
CA SER A 318 13.81 20.62 -15.95
C SER A 318 13.73 20.12 -17.39
N SER A 319 14.01 18.83 -17.60
CA SER A 319 13.82 18.14 -18.88
C SER A 319 12.34 17.85 -19.17
N CYS A 320 11.45 18.18 -18.23
CA CYS A 320 10.01 17.95 -18.35
C CYS A 320 9.41 18.70 -19.55
N PRO A 321 8.40 18.09 -20.21
CA PRO A 321 7.54 18.80 -21.14
C PRO A 321 6.86 19.99 -20.46
N SER A 322 6.71 21.11 -21.17
CA SER A 322 5.87 22.22 -20.70
C SER A 322 4.42 21.78 -20.59
N CYS A 323 3.68 22.29 -19.60
CA CYS A 323 2.23 22.11 -19.51
C CYS A 323 1.58 22.58 -20.83
N GLY A 324 1.05 21.64 -21.62
CA GLY A 324 0.34 21.96 -22.85
C GLY A 324 -0.95 22.71 -22.52
N ASN A 325 -1.20 23.82 -23.21
CA ASN A 325 -2.48 24.53 -23.17
C ASN A 325 -3.58 23.75 -23.90
#